data_AF-A0A3D0M9D9-F1
#
_entry.id   AF-A0A3D0M9D9-F1
#
_cell.length_a   1.000
_cell.length_b   1.000
_cell.length_c   1.000
_cell.angle_alpha   90.00
_cell.angle_beta   90.00
_cell.angle_gamma   90.00
#
_symmetry.space_group_name_H-M   'P 1'
#
loop_
_entity.id
_entity.type
_entity.pdbx_description
1 polymer ?
#
loop_
_entity_poly.entity_id
_entity_poly.type
_entity_poly.pdbx_seq_one_letter_code
_entity_poly.pdbx_strand_id
1 'polypeptide(L)'
;MDFNKQNNRDRRLRRGGYNEKIYTRVILWVARIFCIAVLAGCFVVAGLLLGAFNGLLDGAPEVSLDSLAITTQTSSIYDANGNKLCDIQTAEQRKSITFDQMPDDLKNAVVAIEDNRFYQHNGVDLEGILRAGLANLKAGGTAEGGSTITQQMIKKMVLTPEQTMKRKVQEWYLALKLEDQMYQVYGKEKTKQLILESYLNYNYLGNNCYGVEAASERYFGKKAKDLTLPECALIAGLFNAPSAYDPIVNYDNTSRERQMQVLNAMLKYGYISQEQFDQASQVDVIAEIAAYNQSYTESEDNTIYTYFEDAVIEKVQKDLVDKLGYSEQDAFNALYYGGLQIYCTMDPGIQSKIDAIYADESNFQAYTYYELNYALTVYDPKDPTIGDNYSTYGLFYTEEQCRQAAAEFRSQYVSSTMQQGKDYIENIQITEEPQYSLTVIDWHTGAVVGMGGGRGPKTTNLSLNRAIDSTRQPGSTFKIIASYSAAIDDGGKGCASVEDDAPITWGNWQPVNWWGDYYKGFQTMREAITNSENVVTARFMRDEGVETNFEYAEKYGFTTLRREPDENGQTDMVGSLCLGSASVTNEELCAAYSAIANGGVYQEPLLYTKILD
;
A
#
# COMPACT_ATOMS: atom_id res chain seq x y z
N MET A 1 68.51 -53.56 63.77
CA MET A 1 68.77 -53.97 62.37
C MET A 1 67.92 -55.20 62.12
N ASP A 2 66.98 -55.14 61.17
CA ASP A 2 66.56 -56.39 60.52
C ASP A 2 66.07 -56.12 59.09
N PHE A 3 66.83 -56.69 58.15
CA PHE A 3 66.65 -56.61 56.71
C PHE A 3 65.78 -57.79 56.29
N ASN A 4 64.45 -57.68 56.40
CA ASN A 4 63.59 -58.75 55.92
C ASN A 4 62.96 -58.44 54.54
N LYS A 5 63.30 -59.31 53.58
CA LYS A 5 63.07 -59.25 52.12
C LYS A 5 61.58 -59.30 51.69
N GLN A 6 60.62 -59.08 52.58
CA GLN A 6 59.18 -59.14 52.26
C GLN A 6 58.58 -57.80 51.77
N ASN A 7 59.17 -56.64 52.13
CA ASN A 7 58.61 -55.34 51.75
C ASN A 7 58.78 -54.95 50.27
N ASN A 8 59.58 -55.70 49.49
CA ASN A 8 59.79 -55.43 48.07
C ASN A 8 58.89 -56.27 47.13
N ARG A 9 58.14 -57.25 47.64
CA ARG A 9 57.16 -58.02 46.82
C ARG A 9 55.80 -57.32 46.74
N ASP A 10 55.33 -56.69 47.82
CA ASP A 10 54.00 -56.04 47.83
C ASP A 10 53.97 -54.67 47.13
N ARG A 11 55.11 -53.98 46.98
CA ARG A 11 55.19 -52.77 46.13
C ARG A 11 55.12 -53.06 44.63
N ARG A 12 55.30 -54.31 44.19
CA ARG A 12 55.13 -54.70 42.78
C ARG A 12 53.69 -55.09 42.42
N LEU A 13 52.83 -55.38 43.40
CA LEU A 13 51.44 -55.80 43.17
C LEU A 13 50.40 -54.67 43.31
N ARG A 14 50.80 -53.48 43.79
CA ARG A 14 49.95 -52.26 43.86
C ARG A 14 50.32 -51.18 42.85
N ARG A 15 51.16 -51.48 41.87
CA ARG A 15 51.28 -50.67 40.66
C ARG A 15 50.26 -51.22 39.67
N GLY A 16 49.06 -50.63 39.62
CA GLY A 16 48.12 -50.83 38.52
C GLY A 16 48.92 -50.84 37.21
N GLY A 17 48.72 -51.89 36.42
CA GLY A 17 49.61 -52.25 35.32
C GLY A 17 49.90 -51.04 34.44
N TYR A 18 51.09 -50.97 33.84
CA TYR A 18 51.46 -49.91 32.89
C TYR A 18 50.32 -49.62 31.89
N ASN A 19 49.58 -50.66 31.50
CA ASN A 19 48.40 -50.59 30.66
C ASN A 19 47.20 -49.87 31.30
N GLU A 20 46.84 -50.10 32.58
CA GLU A 20 45.73 -49.40 33.26
C GLU A 20 45.93 -47.88 33.30
N LYS A 21 47.15 -47.42 33.60
CA LYS A 21 47.48 -45.98 33.59
C LYS A 21 47.45 -45.38 32.18
N ILE A 22 47.75 -46.18 31.16
CA ILE A 22 47.62 -45.79 29.75
C ILE A 22 46.13 -45.72 29.37
N TYR A 23 45.32 -46.71 29.75
CA TYR A 23 43.87 -46.69 29.49
C TYR A 23 43.19 -45.49 30.15
N THR A 24 43.49 -45.18 31.42
CA THR A 24 42.92 -43.98 32.07
C THR A 24 43.37 -42.69 31.38
N ARG A 25 44.63 -42.59 30.93
CA ARG A 25 45.09 -41.42 30.16
C ARG A 25 44.39 -41.33 28.81
N VAL A 26 44.28 -42.43 28.07
CA VAL A 26 43.60 -42.48 26.76
C VAL A 26 42.13 -42.12 26.91
N ILE A 27 41.43 -42.63 27.92
CA ILE A 27 40.03 -42.28 28.21
C ILE A 27 39.89 -40.79 28.54
N LEU A 28 40.78 -40.22 29.37
CA LEU A 28 40.78 -38.78 29.66
C LEU A 28 41.09 -37.92 28.43
N TRP A 29 41.97 -38.39 27.54
CA TRP A 29 42.27 -37.72 26.27
C TRP A 29 41.08 -37.77 25.30
N VAL A 30 40.41 -38.92 25.16
CA VAL A 30 39.19 -39.07 24.35
C VAL A 30 38.06 -38.21 24.92
N ALA A 31 37.87 -38.20 26.23
CA ALA A 31 36.87 -37.34 26.89
C ALA A 31 37.16 -35.84 26.65
N ARG A 32 38.42 -35.41 26.73
CA ARG A 32 38.82 -34.02 26.40
C ARG A 32 38.54 -33.67 24.95
N ILE A 33 38.90 -34.54 24.01
CA ILE A 33 38.63 -34.34 22.58
C ILE A 33 37.13 -34.26 22.32
N PHE A 34 36.34 -35.12 22.97
CA PHE A 34 34.88 -35.08 22.89
C PHE A 34 34.31 -33.77 23.45
N CYS A 35 34.75 -33.31 24.63
CA CYS A 35 34.32 -32.02 25.18
C CYS A 35 34.70 -30.83 24.27
N ILE A 36 35.90 -30.86 23.67
CA ILE A 36 36.34 -29.82 22.72
C ILE A 36 35.48 -29.87 21.44
N ALA A 37 35.15 -31.06 20.94
CA ALA A 37 34.29 -31.22 19.77
C ALA A 37 32.85 -30.76 20.03
N VAL A 38 32.30 -31.03 21.22
CA VAL A 38 30.99 -30.52 21.65
C VAL A 38 31.02 -29.00 21.75
N LEU A 39 32.03 -28.42 22.40
CA LEU A 39 32.19 -26.96 22.48
C LEU A 39 32.33 -26.33 21.09
N ALA A 40 33.17 -26.90 20.22
CA ALA A 40 33.33 -26.44 18.85
C ALA A 40 32.00 -26.54 18.07
N GLY A 41 31.26 -27.63 18.24
CA GLY A 41 29.91 -27.78 17.68
C GLY A 41 28.95 -26.71 18.18
N CYS A 42 28.96 -26.38 19.48
CA CYS A 42 28.17 -25.29 20.04
C CYS A 42 28.57 -23.93 19.46
N PHE A 43 29.85 -23.65 19.25
CA PHE A 43 30.31 -22.42 18.60
C PHE A 43 29.89 -22.33 17.13
N VAL A 44 29.92 -23.45 16.38
CA VAL A 44 29.45 -23.49 15.00
C VAL A 44 27.94 -23.24 14.94
N VAL A 45 27.16 -23.89 15.81
CA VAL A 45 25.70 -23.67 15.88
C VAL A 45 25.40 -22.22 16.29
N ALA A 46 26.08 -21.68 17.30
CA ALA A 46 25.93 -20.28 17.69
C ALA A 46 26.31 -19.33 16.56
N GLY A 47 27.39 -19.60 15.82
CA GLY A 47 27.81 -18.83 14.66
C GLY A 47 26.80 -18.88 13.51
N LEU A 48 26.21 -20.04 13.24
CA LEU A 48 25.13 -20.20 12.24
C LEU A 48 23.86 -19.47 12.66
N LEU A 49 23.48 -19.55 13.94
CA LEU A 49 22.33 -18.82 14.49
C LEU A 49 22.55 -17.31 14.46
N LEU A 50 23.74 -16.84 14.82
CA LEU A 50 24.12 -15.42 14.72
C LEU A 50 24.17 -14.96 13.27
N GLY A 51 24.70 -15.77 12.35
CA GLY A 51 24.72 -15.47 10.92
C GLY A 51 23.31 -15.39 10.33
N ALA A 52 22.44 -16.34 10.68
CA ALA A 52 21.03 -16.32 10.29
C ALA A 52 20.30 -15.11 10.90
N PHE A 53 20.56 -14.78 12.17
CA PHE A 53 20.01 -13.60 12.83
C PHE A 53 20.46 -12.30 12.15
N ASN A 54 21.76 -12.14 11.88
CA ASN A 54 22.28 -10.98 11.16
C ASN A 54 21.70 -10.88 9.74
N GLY A 55 21.58 -12.00 9.00
CA GLY A 55 20.93 -12.01 7.69
C GLY A 55 19.44 -11.64 7.73
N LEU A 56 18.74 -11.88 8.85
CA LEU A 56 17.37 -11.40 9.06
C LEU A 56 17.31 -9.90 9.40
N LEU A 57 18.38 -9.36 9.99
CA LEU A 57 18.54 -7.93 10.26
C LEU A 57 19.03 -7.14 9.04
N ASP A 58 19.65 -7.79 8.06
CA ASP A 58 20.04 -7.16 6.80
C ASP A 58 18.80 -6.55 6.12
N GLY A 59 18.87 -5.23 5.90
CA GLY A 59 17.77 -4.41 5.36
C GLY A 59 16.73 -3.97 6.40
N ALA A 60 17.00 -4.09 7.71
CA ALA A 60 16.16 -3.44 8.72
C ALA A 60 16.30 -1.91 8.60
N PRO A 61 15.19 -1.16 8.53
CA PRO A 61 15.23 0.30 8.42
C PRO A 61 15.82 0.93 9.68
N GLU A 62 16.36 2.15 9.53
CA GLU A 62 16.77 2.94 10.69
C GLU A 62 15.54 3.47 11.43
N VAL A 63 15.61 3.46 12.76
CA VAL A 63 14.62 4.08 13.62
C VAL A 63 15.29 5.27 14.29
N SER A 64 14.74 6.46 14.06
CA SER A 64 15.22 7.71 14.64
C SER A 64 14.22 8.26 15.66
N LEU A 65 14.64 9.24 16.46
CA LEU A 65 13.73 9.95 17.36
C LEU A 65 12.79 10.87 16.59
N ASP A 66 13.23 11.36 15.44
CA ASP A 66 12.45 12.24 14.57
C ASP A 66 11.24 11.51 13.98
N SER A 67 11.33 10.18 13.78
CA SER A 67 10.18 9.39 13.33
C SER A 67 9.02 9.44 14.34
N LEU A 68 9.26 9.74 15.61
CA LEU A 68 8.22 9.84 16.64
C LEU A 68 7.49 11.19 16.65
N ALA A 69 7.97 12.18 15.91
CA ALA A 69 7.36 13.49 15.83
C ALA A 69 6.10 13.45 14.97
N ILE A 70 5.02 14.05 15.46
CA ILE A 70 3.78 14.19 14.71
C ILE A 70 3.70 15.62 14.22
N THR A 71 3.82 15.78 12.90
CA THR A 71 3.59 17.05 12.22
C THR A 71 2.14 17.14 11.77
N THR A 72 1.63 18.35 11.62
CA THR A 72 0.30 18.66 11.06
C THR A 72 0.41 19.80 10.05
N GLN A 73 1.55 19.89 9.36
CA GLN A 73 1.82 20.91 8.35
C GLN A 73 1.28 20.44 7.01
N THR A 74 0.50 21.28 6.35
CA THR A 74 -0.06 20.97 5.03
C THR A 74 1.03 21.06 3.97
N SER A 75 1.20 20.00 3.18
CA SER A 75 2.12 19.99 2.04
C SER A 75 1.55 20.77 0.86
N SER A 76 2.41 21.24 -0.04
CA SER A 76 2.02 22.04 -1.21
C SER A 76 2.69 21.55 -2.49
N ILE A 77 1.98 21.64 -3.61
CA ILE A 77 2.50 21.35 -4.95
C ILE A 77 2.82 22.67 -5.68
N TYR A 78 3.94 22.69 -6.40
CA TYR A 78 4.43 23.82 -7.18
C TYR A 78 4.69 23.41 -8.63
N ASP A 79 4.40 24.29 -9.60
CA ASP A 79 4.68 24.08 -11.01
C ASP A 79 6.18 24.19 -11.36
N ALA A 80 6.54 23.94 -12.63
CA ALA A 80 7.91 24.04 -13.11
C ALA A 80 8.52 25.46 -13.00
N ASN A 81 7.69 26.50 -12.84
CA ASN A 81 8.13 27.89 -12.61
C ASN A 81 8.25 28.24 -11.12
N GLY A 82 7.89 27.31 -10.21
CA GLY A 82 7.89 27.52 -8.77
C GLY A 82 6.64 28.25 -8.25
N ASN A 83 5.58 28.37 -9.04
CA ASN A 83 4.31 28.90 -8.55
C ASN A 83 3.55 27.79 -7.82
N LYS A 84 2.99 28.12 -6.65
CA LYS A 84 2.15 27.18 -5.91
C LYS A 84 0.86 26.88 -6.68
N LEU A 85 0.58 25.60 -6.89
CA LEU A 85 -0.65 25.11 -7.51
C LEU A 85 -1.73 24.89 -6.46
N CYS A 86 -1.45 24.03 -5.48
CA CYS A 86 -2.42 23.65 -4.46
C CYS A 86 -1.76 23.31 -3.12
N ASP A 87 -2.59 23.25 -2.09
CA ASP A 87 -2.32 22.59 -0.82
C ASP A 87 -2.93 21.18 -0.86
N ILE A 88 -2.18 20.18 -0.40
CA ILE A 88 -2.64 18.81 -0.32
C ILE A 88 -3.47 18.65 0.95
N GLN A 89 -4.75 18.34 0.78
CA GLN A 89 -5.74 18.25 1.84
C GLN A 89 -6.22 16.82 1.98
N THR A 90 -6.77 16.51 3.15
CA THR A 90 -7.37 15.22 3.44
C THR A 90 -8.54 15.40 4.40
N ALA A 91 -9.56 14.56 4.24
CA ALA A 91 -10.63 14.42 5.20
C ALA A 91 -10.13 13.83 6.53
N GLU A 92 -8.98 13.14 6.52
CA GLU A 92 -8.35 12.60 7.73
C GLU A 92 -8.07 13.69 8.76
N GLN A 93 -8.53 13.45 9.98
CA GLN A 93 -8.36 14.32 11.12
C GLN A 93 -7.18 13.83 11.96
N ARG A 94 -6.10 14.61 12.00
CA ARG A 94 -4.95 14.35 12.86
C ARG A 94 -4.78 15.50 13.86
N LYS A 95 -4.91 15.16 15.14
CA LYS A 95 -4.67 16.10 16.25
C LYS A 95 -3.86 15.41 17.33
N SER A 96 -2.80 16.07 17.77
CA SER A 96 -1.95 15.60 18.86
C SER A 96 -2.35 16.25 20.18
N ILE A 97 -2.26 15.49 21.26
CA ILE A 97 -2.33 16.00 22.64
C ILE A 97 -1.05 15.58 23.37
N THR A 98 -0.54 16.41 24.29
CA THR A 98 0.68 16.06 25.05
C THR A 98 0.36 15.08 26.18
N PHE A 99 1.35 14.28 26.59
CA PHE A 99 1.20 13.27 27.66
C PHE A 99 0.60 13.82 28.95
N ASP A 100 0.99 15.04 29.33
CA ASP A 100 0.56 15.71 30.55
C ASP A 100 -0.90 16.20 30.48
N GLN A 101 -1.42 16.43 29.27
CA GLN A 101 -2.81 16.80 29.05
C GLN A 101 -3.73 15.59 28.92
N MET A 102 -3.19 14.41 28.61
CA MET A 102 -3.97 13.17 28.52
C MET A 102 -4.45 12.73 29.90
N PRO A 103 -5.74 12.35 30.05
CA PRO A 103 -6.24 11.79 31.31
C PRO A 103 -5.47 10.54 31.71
N ASP A 104 -5.24 10.37 33.01
CA ASP A 104 -4.60 9.16 33.53
C ASP A 104 -5.43 7.92 33.21
N ASP A 105 -6.76 8.02 33.24
CA ASP A 105 -7.66 6.93 32.87
C ASP A 105 -7.47 6.47 31.42
N LEU A 106 -7.22 7.38 30.47
CA LEU A 106 -6.94 7.04 29.07
C LEU A 106 -5.61 6.30 28.93
N LYS A 107 -4.54 6.85 29.53
CA LYS A 107 -3.21 6.22 29.52
C LYS A 107 -3.26 4.83 30.15
N ASN A 108 -3.94 4.72 31.28
CA ASN A 108 -4.09 3.47 32.02
C ASN A 108 -4.98 2.46 31.29
N ALA A 109 -6.04 2.90 30.62
CA ALA A 109 -6.92 2.03 29.85
C ALA A 109 -6.16 1.35 28.70
N VAL A 110 -5.38 2.13 27.93
CA VAL A 110 -4.56 1.61 26.84
C VAL A 110 -3.47 0.69 27.37
N VAL A 111 -2.74 1.10 28.41
CA VAL A 111 -1.72 0.24 29.03
C VAL A 111 -2.36 -1.06 29.55
N ALA A 112 -3.51 -1.01 30.23
CA ALA A 112 -4.13 -2.21 30.80
C ALA A 112 -4.51 -3.26 29.74
N ILE A 113 -5.05 -2.82 28.59
CA ILE A 113 -5.54 -3.75 27.55
C ILE A 113 -4.48 -4.13 26.52
N GLU A 114 -3.62 -3.20 26.11
CA GLU A 114 -2.61 -3.44 25.06
C GLU A 114 -1.31 -4.01 25.64
N ASP A 115 -0.87 -3.52 26.80
CA ASP A 115 0.45 -3.85 27.36
C ASP A 115 0.55 -3.55 28.86
N ASN A 116 -0.11 -4.38 29.68
CA ASN A 116 -0.21 -4.15 31.14
C ASN A 116 1.14 -4.07 31.87
N ARG A 117 2.24 -4.44 31.21
CA ARG A 117 3.59 -4.33 31.77
C ARG A 117 4.50 -3.38 31.02
N PHE A 118 3.89 -2.45 30.30
CA PHE A 118 4.57 -1.45 29.50
C PHE A 118 5.71 -0.76 30.26
N TYR A 119 5.48 -0.36 31.51
CA TYR A 119 6.47 0.35 32.32
C TYR A 119 7.60 -0.53 32.87
N GLN A 120 7.42 -1.85 32.90
CA GLN A 120 8.36 -2.80 33.48
C GLN A 120 9.41 -3.26 32.47
N HIS A 121 9.02 -3.55 31.22
CA HIS A 121 9.92 -4.07 30.19
C HIS A 121 10.63 -2.98 29.37
N ASN A 122 11.57 -3.38 28.51
CA ASN A 122 12.36 -2.51 27.64
C ASN A 122 12.02 -2.82 26.17
N GLY A 123 10.87 -2.36 25.66
CA GLY A 123 10.46 -2.57 24.27
C GLY A 123 9.86 -3.95 23.96
N VAL A 124 10.38 -5.03 24.52
CA VAL A 124 9.87 -6.40 24.31
C VAL A 124 9.55 -7.05 25.65
N ASP A 125 8.35 -7.63 25.75
CA ASP A 125 7.90 -8.32 26.96
C ASP A 125 8.05 -9.85 26.85
N LEU A 126 9.21 -10.37 27.25
CA LEU A 126 9.51 -11.81 27.22
C LEU A 126 8.56 -12.64 28.10
N GLU A 127 8.28 -12.16 29.30
CA GLU A 127 7.35 -12.85 30.20
C GLU A 127 5.91 -12.80 29.63
N GLY A 128 5.57 -11.77 28.84
CA GLY A 128 4.25 -11.58 28.24
C GLY A 128 4.04 -12.53 27.07
N ILE A 129 5.08 -12.67 26.26
CA ILE A 129 5.18 -13.67 25.19
C ILE A 129 5.01 -15.09 25.76
N LEU A 130 5.71 -15.43 26.85
CA LEU A 130 5.59 -16.75 27.49
C LEU A 130 4.17 -16.99 28.03
N ARG A 131 3.59 -16.00 28.71
CA ARG A 131 2.22 -16.07 29.24
C ARG A 131 1.20 -16.26 28.11
N ALA A 132 1.28 -15.45 27.06
CA ALA A 132 0.38 -15.54 25.90
C ALA A 132 0.52 -16.89 25.19
N GLY A 133 1.75 -17.40 25.03
CA GLY A 133 2.00 -18.73 24.46
C GLY A 133 1.33 -19.86 25.26
N LEU A 134 1.43 -19.83 26.60
CA LEU A 134 0.77 -20.81 27.47
C LEU A 134 -0.77 -20.68 27.44
N ALA A 135 -1.30 -19.47 27.36
CA ALA A 135 -2.74 -19.22 27.23
C ALA A 135 -3.28 -19.76 25.89
N ASN A 136 -2.59 -19.48 24.79
CA ASN A 136 -2.98 -19.91 23.44
C ASN A 136 -2.92 -21.44 23.29
N LEU A 137 -1.91 -22.09 23.87
CA LEU A 137 -1.82 -23.56 23.92
C LEU A 137 -3.00 -24.19 24.70
N LYS A 138 -3.46 -23.56 25.78
CA LYS A 138 -4.63 -24.04 26.54
C LYS A 138 -5.95 -23.80 25.82
N ALA A 139 -6.05 -22.69 25.08
CA ALA A 139 -7.26 -22.31 24.34
C ALA A 139 -7.41 -23.04 22.99
N GLY A 140 -6.36 -23.70 22.49
CA GLY A 140 -6.38 -24.34 21.18
C GLY A 140 -6.37 -23.35 20.01
N GLY A 141 -5.98 -22.10 20.25
CA GLY A 141 -6.02 -20.99 19.29
C GLY A 141 -5.50 -19.69 19.91
N THR A 142 -5.60 -18.58 19.19
CA THR A 142 -5.16 -17.26 19.67
C THR A 142 -6.16 -16.70 20.68
N ALA A 143 -5.79 -16.66 21.95
CA ALA A 143 -6.60 -16.13 23.06
C ALA A 143 -6.02 -14.85 23.66
N GLU A 144 -4.68 -14.69 23.69
CA GLU A 144 -4.00 -13.47 24.16
C GLU A 144 -2.91 -13.03 23.17
N GLY A 145 -2.80 -11.71 22.98
CA GLY A 145 -1.71 -11.08 22.24
C GLY A 145 -0.49 -10.87 23.14
N GLY A 146 0.71 -11.10 22.60
CA GLY A 146 1.99 -10.90 23.30
C GLY A 146 2.83 -9.73 22.79
N SER A 147 2.26 -8.84 21.97
CA SER A 147 3.01 -7.69 21.42
C SER A 147 2.90 -6.48 22.35
N THR A 148 3.98 -5.72 22.48
CA THR A 148 4.06 -4.52 23.34
C THR A 148 3.62 -3.26 22.60
N ILE A 149 3.33 -2.17 23.32
CA ILE A 149 3.01 -0.86 22.71
C ILE A 149 4.14 -0.40 21.78
N THR A 150 5.40 -0.51 22.20
CA THR A 150 6.58 -0.14 21.40
C THR A 150 6.68 -0.96 20.10
N GLN A 151 6.42 -2.26 20.18
CA GLN A 151 6.40 -3.13 19.00
C GLN A 151 5.27 -2.76 18.03
N GLN A 152 4.07 -2.49 18.56
CA GLN A 152 2.92 -2.08 17.76
C GLN A 152 3.18 -0.74 17.06
N MET A 153 3.83 0.19 17.73
CA MET A 153 4.25 1.48 17.17
C MET A 153 5.26 1.29 16.02
N ILE A 154 6.35 0.55 16.24
CA ILE A 154 7.38 0.30 15.20
C ILE A 154 6.81 -0.42 13.99
N LYS A 155 5.90 -1.38 14.21
CA LYS A 155 5.19 -2.07 13.14
C LYS A 155 4.44 -1.10 12.22
N LYS A 156 3.94 0.03 12.73
CA LYS A 156 3.16 1.01 11.97
C LYS A 156 3.96 2.21 11.44
N MET A 157 5.16 2.46 11.97
CA MET A 157 5.94 3.68 11.68
C MET A 157 7.24 3.43 10.92
N VAL A 158 7.63 2.17 10.75
CA VAL A 158 8.98 1.85 10.23
C VAL A 158 8.98 0.58 9.39
N LEU A 159 8.15 -0.41 9.73
CA LEU A 159 8.14 -1.69 9.04
C LEU A 159 7.04 -1.75 7.97
N THR A 160 7.32 -2.50 6.92
CA THR A 160 6.32 -2.83 5.90
C THR A 160 5.21 -3.72 6.46
N PRO A 161 4.02 -3.75 5.85
CA PRO A 161 2.88 -4.52 6.36
C PRO A 161 3.05 -6.05 6.32
N GLU A 162 4.02 -6.58 5.57
CA GLU A 162 4.15 -8.01 5.27
C GLU A 162 4.32 -8.87 6.52
N GLN A 163 3.44 -9.84 6.76
CA GLN A 163 3.49 -10.69 7.95
C GLN A 163 4.51 -11.85 7.86
N THR A 164 5.80 -11.52 7.73
CA THR A 164 6.88 -12.51 7.70
C THR A 164 7.56 -12.70 9.07
N MET A 165 8.19 -13.86 9.28
CA MET A 165 9.05 -14.08 10.46
C MET A 165 10.26 -13.15 10.47
N LYS A 166 10.77 -12.77 9.30
CA LYS A 166 11.81 -11.74 9.17
C LYS A 166 11.34 -10.42 9.77
N ARG A 167 10.17 -9.92 9.35
CA ARG A 167 9.58 -8.69 9.90
C ARG A 167 9.41 -8.76 11.41
N LYS A 168 8.92 -9.88 11.95
CA LYS A 168 8.71 -10.00 13.41
C LYS A 168 10.02 -9.95 14.21
N VAL A 169 11.10 -10.53 13.69
CA VAL A 169 12.44 -10.43 14.31
C VAL A 169 12.96 -9.00 14.24
N GLN A 170 12.80 -8.31 13.10
CA GLN A 170 13.16 -6.90 12.96
C GLN A 170 12.36 -6.02 13.93
N GLU A 171 11.05 -6.26 14.10
CA GLU A 171 10.20 -5.55 15.06
C GLU A 171 10.73 -5.65 16.50
N TRP A 172 11.15 -6.84 16.93
CA TRP A 172 11.76 -7.03 18.25
C TRP A 172 13.09 -6.29 18.40
N TYR A 173 13.96 -6.41 17.40
CA TYR A 173 15.26 -5.76 17.39
C TYR A 173 15.12 -4.23 17.45
N LEU A 174 14.27 -3.68 16.59
CA LEU A 174 14.03 -2.24 16.51
C LEU A 174 13.36 -1.71 17.78
N ALA A 175 12.44 -2.45 18.40
CA ALA A 175 11.81 -2.05 19.66
C ALA A 175 12.80 -1.97 20.82
N LEU A 176 13.71 -2.95 20.91
CA LEU A 176 14.81 -2.93 21.89
C LEU A 176 15.77 -1.78 21.63
N LYS A 177 16.16 -1.58 20.37
CA LYS A 177 17.10 -0.54 19.95
C LYS A 177 16.55 0.86 20.23
N LEU A 178 15.30 1.13 19.84
CA LEU A 178 14.64 2.42 20.04
C LEU A 178 14.56 2.77 21.54
N GLU A 179 14.04 1.86 22.38
CA GLU A 179 13.93 2.16 23.81
C GLU A 179 15.30 2.35 24.46
N ASP A 180 16.30 1.52 24.12
CA ASP A 180 17.66 1.68 24.66
C ASP A 180 18.25 3.05 24.28
N GLN A 181 18.18 3.44 23.00
CA GLN A 181 18.64 4.74 22.54
C GLN A 181 17.91 5.88 23.24
N MET A 182 16.59 5.81 23.35
CA MET A 182 15.79 6.80 24.07
C MET A 182 16.14 6.85 25.56
N TYR A 183 16.41 5.72 26.21
CA TYR A 183 16.79 5.68 27.62
C TYR A 183 18.11 6.37 27.89
N GLN A 184 19.09 6.24 26.99
CA GLN A 184 20.36 6.94 27.12
C GLN A 184 20.20 8.47 27.01
N VAL A 185 19.20 8.95 26.26
CA VAL A 185 18.98 10.38 26.02
C VAL A 185 18.04 11.00 27.06
N TYR A 186 16.93 10.35 27.38
CA TYR A 186 15.82 10.93 28.16
C TYR A 186 15.61 10.27 29.53
N GLY A 187 16.21 9.10 29.78
CA GLY A 187 15.95 8.28 30.95
C GLY A 187 14.63 7.48 30.85
N LYS A 188 14.51 6.44 31.68
CA LYS A 188 13.44 5.42 31.56
C LYS A 188 12.03 5.98 31.58
N GLU A 189 11.76 6.84 32.56
CA GLU A 189 10.42 7.40 32.76
C GLU A 189 9.99 8.25 31.56
N LYS A 190 10.81 9.21 31.13
CA LYS A 190 10.47 10.11 30.03
C LYS A 190 10.34 9.36 28.69
N THR A 191 11.18 8.34 28.47
CA THR A 191 11.05 7.47 27.29
C THR A 191 9.69 6.76 27.25
N LYS A 192 9.21 6.19 28.37
CA LYS A 192 7.90 5.55 28.41
C LYS A 192 6.77 6.54 28.14
N GLN A 193 6.88 7.76 28.66
CA GLN A 193 5.91 8.83 28.37
C GLN A 193 5.88 9.17 26.88
N LEU A 194 7.04 9.40 26.27
CA LEU A 194 7.15 9.74 24.84
C LEU A 194 6.61 8.62 23.94
N ILE A 195 6.94 7.36 24.23
CA ILE A 195 6.43 6.22 23.45
C ILE A 195 4.91 6.11 23.57
N LEU A 196 4.36 6.25 24.78
CA LEU A 196 2.92 6.18 24.97
C LEU A 196 2.21 7.38 24.32
N GLU A 197 2.79 8.58 24.41
CA GLU A 197 2.28 9.79 23.74
C GLU A 197 2.25 9.61 22.22
N SER A 198 3.37 9.20 21.61
CA SER A 198 3.47 8.93 20.17
C SER A 198 2.48 7.84 19.76
N TYR A 199 2.38 6.75 20.54
CA TYR A 199 1.41 5.69 20.26
C TYR A 199 -0.04 6.22 20.27
N LEU A 200 -0.42 6.97 21.30
CA LEU A 200 -1.78 7.51 21.43
C LEU A 200 -2.13 8.56 20.36
N ASN A 201 -1.14 9.28 19.83
CA ASN A 201 -1.37 10.30 18.80
C ASN A 201 -1.18 9.78 17.36
N TYR A 202 -0.45 8.69 17.14
CA TYR A 202 -0.13 8.21 15.79
C TYR A 202 -1.19 7.28 15.20
N ASN A 203 -1.82 6.45 16.04
CA ASN A 203 -2.69 5.38 15.58
C ASN A 203 -4.01 5.88 14.97
N TYR A 204 -4.44 5.21 13.89
CA TYR A 204 -5.82 5.28 13.40
C TYR A 204 -6.79 4.71 14.44
N LEU A 205 -7.90 5.41 14.67
CA LEU A 205 -8.91 5.08 15.67
C LEU A 205 -10.34 5.06 15.10
N GLY A 206 -10.51 4.92 13.79
CA GLY A 206 -11.83 4.88 13.14
C GLY A 206 -12.32 6.25 12.69
N ASN A 207 -13.35 6.28 11.82
CA ASN A 207 -13.91 7.49 11.19
C ASN A 207 -12.89 8.58 10.83
N ASN A 208 -11.88 8.25 10.03
CA ASN A 208 -10.85 9.20 9.56
C ASN A 208 -10.03 9.85 10.69
N CYS A 209 -10.05 9.33 11.92
CA CYS A 209 -9.37 9.92 13.06
C CYS A 209 -8.01 9.27 13.36
N TYR A 210 -6.97 10.08 13.41
CA TYR A 210 -5.63 9.70 13.84
C TYR A 210 -5.27 10.43 15.12
N GLY A 211 -5.03 9.64 16.16
CA GLY A 211 -4.76 10.14 17.50
C GLY A 211 -6.00 10.33 18.37
N VAL A 212 -5.82 10.17 19.68
CA VAL A 212 -6.91 10.19 20.66
C VAL A 212 -7.63 11.54 20.77
N GLU A 213 -6.97 12.66 20.45
CA GLU A 213 -7.63 13.98 20.42
C GLU A 213 -8.62 14.09 19.27
N ALA A 214 -8.24 13.64 18.07
CA ALA A 214 -9.15 13.60 16.92
C ALA A 214 -10.33 12.66 17.18
N ALA A 215 -10.06 11.45 17.70
CA ALA A 215 -11.09 10.49 18.05
C ALA A 215 -12.05 11.02 19.13
N SER A 216 -11.53 11.66 20.17
CA SER A 216 -12.35 12.25 21.24
C SER A 216 -13.35 13.29 20.70
N GLU A 217 -12.88 14.17 19.82
CA GLU A 217 -13.75 15.17 19.21
C GLU A 217 -14.78 14.52 18.28
N ARG A 218 -14.39 13.51 17.50
CA ARG A 218 -15.27 12.83 16.55
C ARG A 218 -16.36 12.00 17.21
N TYR A 219 -16.02 11.23 18.25
CA TYR A 219 -16.97 10.35 18.91
C TYR A 219 -17.82 11.09 19.96
N PHE A 220 -17.24 12.06 20.68
CA PHE A 220 -17.89 12.67 21.85
C PHE A 220 -18.13 14.18 21.74
N GLY A 221 -17.55 14.86 20.74
CA GLY A 221 -17.57 16.32 20.67
C GLY A 221 -16.79 17.00 21.80
N LYS A 222 -15.84 16.29 22.42
CA LYS A 222 -15.07 16.73 23.60
C LYS A 222 -13.57 16.68 23.34
N LYS A 223 -12.81 17.49 24.08
CA LYS A 223 -11.35 17.40 24.12
C LYS A 223 -10.91 16.14 24.86
N ALA A 224 -9.81 15.49 24.44
CA ALA A 224 -9.39 14.23 25.06
C ALA A 224 -9.11 14.36 26.56
N LYS A 225 -8.64 15.53 27.02
CA LYS A 225 -8.43 15.83 28.44
C LYS A 225 -9.72 15.78 29.30
N ASP A 226 -10.88 15.91 28.68
CA ASP A 226 -12.18 16.00 29.34
C ASP A 226 -12.96 14.66 29.28
N LEU A 227 -12.32 13.59 28.80
CA LEU A 227 -12.90 12.25 28.74
C LEU A 227 -13.10 11.65 30.13
N THR A 228 -14.24 11.00 30.31
CA THR A 228 -14.55 10.18 31.47
C THR A 228 -13.95 8.78 31.35
N LEU A 229 -13.83 8.06 32.48
CA LEU A 229 -13.35 6.67 32.52
C LEU A 229 -14.02 5.73 31.48
N PRO A 230 -15.36 5.66 31.34
CA PRO A 230 -15.97 4.78 30.35
C PRO A 230 -15.68 5.22 28.90
N GLU A 231 -15.57 6.51 28.61
CA GLU A 231 -15.17 7.00 27.28
C GLU A 231 -13.70 6.68 26.98
N CYS A 232 -12.81 6.82 27.98
CA CYS A 232 -11.41 6.40 27.89
C CYS A 232 -11.30 4.90 27.58
N ALA A 233 -12.10 4.07 28.26
CA ALA A 233 -12.14 2.63 28.02
C ALA A 233 -12.64 2.28 26.61
N LEU A 234 -13.58 3.06 26.06
CA LEU A 234 -14.03 2.86 24.68
C LEU A 234 -12.91 3.18 23.69
N ILE A 235 -12.30 4.36 23.77
CA ILE A 235 -11.19 4.75 22.88
C ILE A 235 -10.03 3.74 22.95
N ALA A 236 -9.67 3.30 24.16
CA ALA A 236 -8.64 2.28 24.33
C ALA A 236 -9.00 0.95 23.65
N GLY A 237 -10.28 0.62 23.56
CA GLY A 237 -10.78 -0.57 22.86
C GLY A 237 -10.54 -0.53 21.34
N LEU A 238 -10.50 0.67 20.75
CA LEU A 238 -10.37 0.88 19.31
C LEU A 238 -8.97 0.53 18.77
N PHE A 239 -7.91 0.66 19.56
CA PHE A 239 -6.52 0.42 19.11
C PHE A 239 -6.29 -0.97 18.49
N ASN A 240 -7.01 -1.97 18.98
CA ASN A 240 -6.86 -3.35 18.54
C ASN A 240 -7.39 -3.57 17.12
N ALA A 241 -8.59 -3.07 16.83
CA ALA A 241 -9.25 -3.20 15.54
C ALA A 241 -10.22 -2.03 15.34
N PRO A 242 -9.73 -0.84 14.92
CA PRO A 242 -10.52 0.38 14.90
C PRO A 242 -11.82 0.24 14.12
N SER A 243 -11.75 -0.29 12.89
CA SER A 243 -12.92 -0.47 12.04
C SER A 243 -13.93 -1.49 12.57
N ALA A 244 -13.47 -2.54 13.29
CA ALA A 244 -14.35 -3.58 13.81
C ALA A 244 -15.05 -3.16 15.10
N TYR A 245 -14.43 -2.28 15.89
CA TYR A 245 -15.00 -1.78 17.14
C TYR A 245 -15.52 -0.35 17.00
N ASP A 246 -15.61 0.17 15.78
CA ASP A 246 -16.11 1.51 15.51
C ASP A 246 -17.60 1.61 15.87
N PRO A 247 -17.99 2.42 16.87
CA PRO A 247 -19.37 2.52 17.34
C PRO A 247 -20.30 3.32 16.41
N ILE A 248 -19.75 3.95 15.36
CA ILE A 248 -20.53 4.74 14.38
C ILE A 248 -20.92 3.87 13.19
N VAL A 249 -19.99 3.02 12.76
CA VAL A 249 -20.16 2.14 11.59
C VAL A 249 -20.82 0.82 11.99
N ASN A 250 -20.51 0.29 13.18
CA ASN A 250 -21.05 -0.98 13.66
C ASN A 250 -22.18 -0.74 14.65
N TYR A 251 -23.39 -1.14 14.27
CA TYR A 251 -24.60 -1.03 15.10
C TYR A 251 -24.83 -2.25 16.01
N ASP A 252 -23.86 -3.15 16.10
CA ASP A 252 -23.92 -4.31 16.99
C ASP A 252 -23.34 -3.99 18.39
N ASN A 253 -23.25 -5.00 19.25
CA ASN A 253 -22.72 -4.84 20.61
C ASN A 253 -21.19 -4.96 20.70
N THR A 254 -20.46 -5.12 19.59
CA THR A 254 -19.01 -5.44 19.63
C THR A 254 -18.18 -4.33 20.26
N SER A 255 -18.45 -3.07 19.96
CA SER A 255 -17.76 -1.91 20.57
C SER A 255 -17.98 -1.88 22.09
N ARG A 256 -19.20 -2.19 22.54
CA ARG A 256 -19.56 -2.24 23.97
C ARG A 256 -18.90 -3.42 24.68
N GLU A 257 -18.90 -4.59 24.05
CA GLU A 257 -18.19 -5.76 24.57
C GLU A 257 -16.69 -5.48 24.71
N ARG A 258 -16.09 -4.83 23.71
CA ARG A 258 -14.69 -4.45 23.74
C ARG A 258 -14.40 -3.42 24.86
N GLN A 259 -15.24 -2.40 25.03
CA GLN A 259 -15.14 -1.45 26.13
C GLN A 259 -15.17 -2.17 27.49
N MET A 260 -16.06 -3.14 27.67
CA MET A 260 -16.13 -3.93 28.91
C MET A 260 -14.87 -4.77 29.13
N GLN A 261 -14.26 -5.31 28.08
CA GLN A 261 -12.96 -5.99 28.20
C GLN A 261 -11.87 -5.04 28.71
N VAL A 262 -11.85 -3.80 28.25
CA VAL A 262 -10.91 -2.77 28.73
C VAL A 262 -11.14 -2.46 30.20
N LEU A 263 -12.38 -2.16 30.61
CA LEU A 263 -12.70 -1.91 32.02
C LEU A 263 -12.32 -3.09 32.93
N ASN A 264 -12.56 -4.33 32.47
CA ASN A 264 -12.16 -5.52 33.21
C ASN A 264 -10.64 -5.64 33.33
N ALA A 265 -9.89 -5.29 32.29
CA ALA A 265 -8.43 -5.25 32.34
C ALA A 265 -7.93 -4.18 33.32
N MET A 266 -8.52 -2.98 33.30
CA MET A 266 -8.18 -1.90 34.24
C MET A 266 -8.42 -2.33 35.70
N LEU A 267 -9.56 -2.96 35.99
CA LEU A 267 -9.87 -3.50 37.31
C LEU A 267 -8.89 -4.60 37.72
N LYS A 268 -8.66 -5.58 36.83
CA LYS A 268 -7.77 -6.74 37.06
C LYS A 268 -6.35 -6.32 37.43
N TYR A 269 -5.83 -5.26 36.79
CA TYR A 269 -4.47 -4.77 37.03
C TYR A 269 -4.41 -3.61 38.05
N GLY A 270 -5.53 -3.27 38.69
CA GLY A 270 -5.58 -2.33 39.81
C GLY A 270 -5.50 -0.86 39.42
N TYR A 271 -5.81 -0.51 38.16
CA TYR A 271 -5.89 0.87 37.71
C TYR A 271 -7.17 1.57 38.16
N ILE A 272 -8.23 0.81 38.43
CA ILE A 272 -9.52 1.31 38.96
C ILE A 272 -10.00 0.43 40.10
N SER A 273 -10.81 1.00 40.99
CA SER A 273 -11.50 0.27 42.05
C SER A 273 -12.74 -0.47 41.51
N GLN A 274 -13.26 -1.43 42.29
CA GLN A 274 -14.53 -2.08 41.97
C GLN A 274 -15.68 -1.06 41.85
N GLU A 275 -15.70 -0.04 42.70
CA GLU A 275 -16.73 1.01 42.67
C GLU A 275 -16.66 1.82 41.36
N GLN A 276 -15.46 2.20 40.91
CA GLN A 276 -15.27 2.89 39.64
C GLN A 276 -15.66 2.00 38.45
N PHE A 277 -15.32 0.71 38.49
CA PHE A 277 -15.75 -0.26 37.48
C PHE A 277 -17.27 -0.35 37.42
N ASP A 278 -17.94 -0.52 38.57
CA ASP A 278 -19.39 -0.65 38.64
C ASP A 278 -20.07 0.60 38.08
N GLN A 279 -19.59 1.80 38.44
CA GLN A 279 -20.10 3.07 37.90
C GLN A 279 -19.89 3.20 36.39
N ALA A 280 -18.67 2.98 35.90
CA ALA A 280 -18.34 3.09 34.47
C ALA A 280 -19.09 2.07 33.62
N SER A 281 -19.31 0.86 34.14
CA SER A 281 -20.03 -0.21 33.45
C SER A 281 -21.53 0.08 33.26
N GLN A 282 -22.11 1.03 34.00
CA GLN A 282 -23.51 1.43 33.84
C GLN A 282 -23.71 2.54 32.79
N VAL A 283 -22.63 3.20 32.35
CA VAL A 283 -22.70 4.27 31.36
C VAL A 283 -22.78 3.68 29.95
N ASP A 284 -23.85 4.03 29.23
CA ASP A 284 -24.03 3.65 27.82
C ASP A 284 -23.38 4.70 26.90
N VAL A 285 -22.07 4.59 26.77
CA VAL A 285 -21.25 5.48 25.94
C VAL A 285 -21.65 5.42 24.46
N ILE A 286 -22.15 4.27 23.99
CA ILE A 286 -22.55 4.09 22.58
C ILE A 286 -23.79 4.95 22.28
N ALA A 287 -24.75 4.99 23.21
CA ALA A 287 -25.91 5.86 23.09
C ALA A 287 -25.53 7.36 23.06
N GLU A 288 -24.52 7.77 23.83
CA GLU A 288 -24.01 9.15 23.81
C GLU A 288 -23.40 9.51 22.45
N ILE A 289 -22.60 8.60 21.87
CA ILE A 289 -22.02 8.76 20.51
C ILE A 289 -23.13 8.84 19.47
N ALA A 290 -24.11 7.94 19.53
CA ALA A 290 -25.23 7.93 18.60
C ALA A 290 -26.03 9.24 18.65
N ALA A 291 -26.24 9.81 19.83
CA ALA A 291 -26.90 11.10 20.00
C ALA A 291 -26.07 12.25 19.44
N TYR A 292 -24.75 12.28 19.68
CA TYR A 292 -23.86 13.29 19.13
C TYR A 292 -23.82 13.25 17.59
N ASN A 293 -23.71 12.05 17.02
CA ASN A 293 -23.62 11.83 15.57
C ASN A 293 -24.83 12.34 14.79
N GLN A 294 -26.02 12.35 15.37
CA GLN A 294 -27.21 12.91 14.70
C GLN A 294 -27.05 14.40 14.36
N SER A 295 -26.16 15.10 15.06
CA SER A 295 -25.88 16.52 14.86
C SER A 295 -24.50 16.80 14.25
N TYR A 296 -23.71 15.76 14.00
CA TYR A 296 -22.37 15.90 13.44
C TYR A 296 -22.47 16.16 11.94
N THR A 297 -21.87 17.27 11.49
CA THR A 297 -21.63 17.54 10.07
C THR A 297 -20.16 17.28 9.80
N GLU A 298 -19.87 16.32 8.94
CA GLU A 298 -18.51 16.06 8.50
C GLU A 298 -17.98 17.29 7.74
N SER A 299 -16.75 17.68 8.02
CA SER A 299 -16.09 18.70 7.21
C SER A 299 -15.81 18.09 5.84
N GLU A 300 -16.59 18.45 4.83
CA GLU A 300 -16.29 18.10 3.45
C GLU A 300 -15.03 18.86 3.02
N ASP A 301 -13.94 18.12 2.77
CA ASP A 301 -12.88 18.61 1.90
C ASP A 301 -13.34 18.44 0.46
N ASN A 302 -13.72 19.56 -0.15
CA ASN A 302 -14.20 19.61 -1.54
C ASN A 302 -13.11 20.13 -2.49
N THR A 303 -11.83 20.10 -2.09
CA THR A 303 -10.73 20.50 -2.97
C THR A 303 -10.59 19.47 -4.08
N ILE A 304 -11.06 19.80 -5.28
CA ILE A 304 -10.88 18.92 -6.45
C ILE A 304 -9.58 19.28 -7.17
N TYR A 305 -8.63 18.36 -7.12
CA TYR A 305 -7.37 18.44 -7.85
C TYR A 305 -7.58 18.18 -9.34
N THR A 306 -6.70 18.72 -10.17
CA THR A 306 -6.57 18.35 -11.58
C THR A 306 -6.03 16.93 -11.73
N TYR A 307 -6.16 16.35 -12.92
CA TYR A 307 -5.57 15.03 -13.22
C TYR A 307 -4.04 15.00 -13.04
N PHE A 308 -3.35 16.10 -13.33
CA PHE A 308 -1.91 16.21 -13.13
C PHE A 308 -1.56 16.22 -11.64
N GLU A 309 -2.27 17.00 -10.84
CA GLU A 309 -2.06 17.07 -9.39
C GLU A 309 -2.32 15.71 -8.71
N ASP A 310 -3.42 15.02 -9.05
CA ASP A 310 -3.68 13.66 -8.56
C ASP A 310 -2.54 12.70 -8.91
N ALA A 311 -2.07 12.71 -10.17
CA ALA A 311 -0.95 11.86 -10.60
C ALA A 311 0.35 12.17 -9.83
N VAL A 312 0.62 13.43 -9.52
CA VAL A 312 1.77 13.83 -8.68
C VAL A 312 1.61 13.31 -7.26
N ILE A 313 0.43 13.45 -6.65
CA ILE A 313 0.14 12.98 -5.29
C ILE A 313 0.36 11.46 -5.20
N GLU A 314 -0.24 10.69 -6.12
CA GLU A 314 -0.09 9.23 -6.18
C GLU A 314 1.37 8.82 -6.41
N LYS A 315 2.07 9.47 -7.35
CA LYS A 315 3.46 9.16 -7.65
C LYS A 315 4.40 9.50 -6.50
N VAL A 316 4.18 10.60 -5.79
CA VAL A 316 4.97 10.96 -4.60
C VAL A 316 4.72 9.94 -3.49
N GLN A 317 3.46 9.62 -3.18
CA GLN A 317 3.15 8.61 -2.16
C GLN A 317 3.83 7.27 -2.48
N LYS A 318 3.70 6.80 -3.73
CA LYS A 318 4.34 5.57 -4.20
C LYS A 318 5.86 5.63 -4.09
N ASP A 319 6.48 6.74 -4.50
CA ASP A 319 7.93 6.88 -4.44
C ASP A 319 8.47 6.98 -2.99
N LEU A 320 7.71 7.56 -2.05
CA LEU A 320 8.06 7.52 -0.62
C LEU A 320 8.12 6.08 -0.11
N VAL A 321 7.19 5.22 -0.52
CA VAL A 321 7.19 3.79 -0.16
C VAL A 321 8.30 3.04 -0.90
N ASP A 322 8.30 3.09 -2.23
CA ASP A 322 9.14 2.23 -3.08
C ASP A 322 10.61 2.65 -3.07
N LYS A 323 10.89 3.96 -3.03
CA LYS A 323 12.27 4.51 -3.15
C LYS A 323 12.88 4.88 -1.81
N LEU A 324 12.08 5.36 -0.86
CA LEU A 324 12.56 5.75 0.47
C LEU A 324 12.24 4.74 1.57
N GLY A 325 11.46 3.68 1.28
CA GLY A 325 11.18 2.61 2.23
C GLY A 325 10.20 3.01 3.33
N TYR A 326 9.39 4.06 3.13
CA TYR A 326 8.34 4.45 4.07
C TYR A 326 7.29 3.35 4.16
N SER A 327 6.65 3.20 5.33
CA SER A 327 5.39 2.48 5.38
C SER A 327 4.31 3.29 4.65
N GLU A 328 3.25 2.64 4.16
CA GLU A 328 2.09 3.33 3.55
C GLU A 328 1.56 4.48 4.43
N GLN A 329 1.47 4.24 5.74
CA GLN A 329 0.98 5.24 6.68
C GLN A 329 1.96 6.40 6.86
N ASP A 330 3.26 6.15 6.89
CA ASP A 330 4.27 7.21 6.99
C ASP A 330 4.33 8.02 5.70
N ALA A 331 4.22 7.37 4.54
CA ALA A 331 4.15 8.03 3.25
C ALA A 331 2.94 8.95 3.19
N PHE A 332 1.78 8.47 3.63
CA PHE A 332 0.58 9.28 3.81
C PHE A 332 0.84 10.45 4.79
N ASN A 333 1.39 10.18 5.97
CA ASN A 333 1.61 11.23 6.96
C ASN A 333 2.59 12.30 6.48
N ALA A 334 3.67 11.91 5.81
CA ALA A 334 4.62 12.83 5.20
C ALA A 334 3.92 13.67 4.12
N LEU A 335 3.11 13.03 3.26
CA LEU A 335 2.43 13.71 2.17
C LEU A 335 1.36 14.68 2.65
N TYR A 336 0.51 14.30 3.61
CA TYR A 336 -0.64 15.11 4.02
C TYR A 336 -0.37 16.00 5.24
N TYR A 337 0.60 15.64 6.08
CA TYR A 337 0.90 16.33 7.34
C TYR A 337 2.37 16.72 7.53
N GLY A 338 3.25 16.37 6.60
CA GLY A 338 4.70 16.62 6.69
C GLY A 338 5.13 18.04 6.35
N GLY A 339 4.30 18.82 5.65
CA GLY A 339 4.65 20.16 5.20
C GLY A 339 5.55 20.18 3.96
N LEU A 340 5.54 19.11 3.17
CA LEU A 340 6.41 18.95 2.02
C LEU A 340 6.14 20.02 0.96
N GLN A 341 7.21 20.52 0.33
CA GLN A 341 7.12 21.32 -0.89
C GLN A 341 7.48 20.47 -2.10
N ILE A 342 6.49 20.08 -2.89
CA ILE A 342 6.62 19.19 -4.05
C ILE A 342 6.67 20.03 -5.33
N TYR A 343 7.80 20.02 -6.04
CA TYR A 343 7.96 20.76 -7.29
C TYR A 343 7.75 19.81 -8.46
N CYS A 344 6.57 19.89 -9.07
CA CYS A 344 6.18 19.07 -10.20
C CYS A 344 6.82 19.55 -11.52
N THR A 345 6.69 18.75 -12.57
CA THR A 345 7.21 19.07 -13.92
C THR A 345 6.23 19.84 -14.79
N MET A 346 5.01 20.10 -14.32
CA MET A 346 3.95 20.75 -15.09
C MET A 346 4.39 22.11 -15.62
N ASP A 347 4.29 22.31 -16.93
CA ASP A 347 4.41 23.62 -17.57
C ASP A 347 3.01 24.26 -17.63
N PRO A 348 2.77 25.39 -16.94
CA PRO A 348 1.44 26.00 -16.91
C PRO A 348 0.97 26.50 -18.28
N GLY A 349 1.88 26.87 -19.18
CA GLY A 349 1.58 27.29 -20.54
C GLY A 349 1.16 26.14 -21.45
N ILE A 350 1.70 24.95 -21.23
CA ILE A 350 1.26 23.72 -21.92
C ILE A 350 -0.05 23.22 -21.32
N GLN A 351 -0.13 23.10 -19.98
CA GLN A 351 -1.33 22.60 -19.31
C GLN A 351 -2.56 23.43 -19.65
N SER A 352 -2.46 24.76 -19.61
CA SER A 352 -3.60 25.63 -19.97
C SER A 352 -4.10 25.44 -21.40
N LYS A 353 -3.24 25.03 -22.35
CA LYS A 353 -3.67 24.68 -23.71
C LYS A 353 -4.38 23.34 -23.76
N ILE A 354 -3.91 22.36 -22.98
CA ILE A 354 -4.58 21.07 -22.82
C ILE A 354 -5.99 21.32 -22.26
N ASP A 355 -6.09 22.06 -21.16
CA ASP A 355 -7.38 22.40 -20.53
C ASP A 355 -8.32 23.12 -21.52
N ALA A 356 -7.79 24.03 -22.33
CA ALA A 356 -8.57 24.71 -23.37
C ALA A 356 -9.10 23.76 -24.46
N ILE A 357 -8.34 22.71 -24.83
CA ILE A 357 -8.80 21.69 -25.78
C ILE A 357 -9.96 20.88 -25.18
N TYR A 358 -9.86 20.50 -23.90
CA TYR A 358 -10.90 19.75 -23.20
C TYR A 358 -12.17 20.58 -22.98
N ALA A 359 -12.03 21.88 -22.74
CA ALA A 359 -13.15 22.79 -22.54
C ALA A 359 -13.88 23.21 -23.83
N ASP A 360 -13.22 23.11 -25.00
CA ASP A 360 -13.82 23.48 -26.28
C ASP A 360 -14.64 22.31 -26.87
N GLU A 361 -15.96 22.37 -26.65
CA GLU A 361 -16.92 21.39 -27.17
C GLU A 361 -16.86 21.20 -28.70
N SER A 362 -16.40 22.22 -29.45
CA SER A 362 -16.31 22.12 -30.91
C SER A 362 -15.32 21.06 -31.38
N ASN A 363 -14.36 20.68 -30.54
CA ASN A 363 -13.45 19.57 -30.78
C ASN A 363 -14.15 18.20 -30.79
N PHE A 364 -15.39 18.12 -30.29
CA PHE A 364 -16.10 16.85 -30.05
C PHE A 364 -17.52 16.77 -30.67
N GLN A 365 -18.00 17.85 -31.29
CA GLN A 365 -19.40 18.02 -31.72
C GLN A 365 -19.99 16.87 -32.57
N ALA A 366 -19.18 16.16 -33.35
CA ALA A 366 -19.69 15.10 -34.21
C ALA A 366 -20.17 13.84 -33.43
N TYR A 367 -19.84 13.72 -32.14
CA TYR A 367 -19.99 12.46 -31.40
C TYR A 367 -20.43 12.62 -29.93
N THR A 368 -20.95 13.77 -29.48
CA THR A 368 -21.27 13.92 -28.05
C THR A 368 -22.51 13.11 -27.63
N TYR A 369 -22.32 12.20 -26.68
CA TYR A 369 -23.36 11.45 -25.97
C TYR A 369 -23.02 11.37 -24.47
N TYR A 370 -23.98 10.89 -23.67
CA TYR A 370 -23.86 10.75 -22.23
C TYR A 370 -24.04 9.27 -21.88
N GLU A 371 -23.04 8.71 -21.22
CA GLU A 371 -23.05 7.34 -20.71
C GLU A 371 -23.63 7.34 -19.29
N LEU A 372 -24.70 6.58 -19.08
CA LEU A 372 -25.26 6.28 -17.77
C LEU A 372 -24.68 4.97 -17.25
N ASN A 373 -24.05 5.03 -16.08
CA ASN A 373 -23.81 3.88 -15.22
C ASN A 373 -24.65 4.06 -13.94
N TYR A 374 -25.64 3.21 -13.74
CA TYR A 374 -26.56 3.30 -12.60
C TYR A 374 -26.51 2.01 -11.77
N ALA A 375 -26.35 2.17 -10.46
CA ALA A 375 -26.44 1.08 -9.49
C ALA A 375 -27.49 1.40 -8.42
N LEU A 376 -28.26 0.38 -8.01
CA LEU A 376 -29.32 0.47 -7.03
C LEU A 376 -29.23 -0.71 -6.08
N THR A 377 -29.18 -0.44 -4.78
CA THR A 377 -29.28 -1.45 -3.72
C THR A 377 -30.57 -1.21 -2.96
N VAL A 378 -31.41 -2.24 -2.83
CA VAL A 378 -32.65 -2.19 -2.05
C VAL A 378 -32.55 -3.14 -0.87
N TYR A 379 -32.72 -2.64 0.36
CA TYR A 379 -32.44 -3.38 1.60
C TYR A 379 -33.55 -3.21 2.64
N ASP A 380 -33.60 -4.11 3.62
CA ASP A 380 -34.46 -3.92 4.80
C ASP A 380 -33.76 -2.96 5.77
N PRO A 381 -34.34 -1.79 6.12
CA PRO A 381 -33.71 -0.85 7.03
C PRO A 381 -33.48 -1.40 8.45
N LYS A 382 -34.08 -2.54 8.81
CA LYS A 382 -33.79 -3.25 10.06
C LYS A 382 -32.57 -4.17 9.99
N ASP A 383 -32.15 -4.53 8.78
CA ASP A 383 -30.95 -5.31 8.52
C ASP A 383 -30.32 -4.87 7.19
N PRO A 384 -29.61 -3.73 7.18
CA PRO A 384 -29.05 -3.13 5.96
C PRO A 384 -27.92 -3.97 5.33
N THR A 385 -27.50 -5.06 5.98
CA THR A 385 -26.46 -5.96 5.44
C THR A 385 -27.00 -6.90 4.36
N ILE A 386 -28.33 -7.04 4.26
CA ILE A 386 -29.01 -7.91 3.29
C ILE A 386 -29.77 -7.02 2.30
N GLY A 387 -29.16 -6.82 1.11
CA GLY A 387 -29.72 -6.00 0.04
C GLY A 387 -29.69 -6.69 -1.33
N ASP A 388 -30.73 -6.44 -2.12
CA ASP A 388 -30.80 -6.84 -3.53
C ASP A 388 -30.12 -5.75 -4.38
N ASN A 389 -29.16 -6.12 -5.22
CA ASN A 389 -28.40 -5.20 -6.06
C ASN A 389 -28.84 -5.28 -7.53
N TYR A 390 -29.07 -4.12 -8.13
CA TYR A 390 -29.47 -3.95 -9.52
C TYR A 390 -28.58 -2.91 -10.20
N SER A 391 -28.40 -3.04 -11.51
CA SER A 391 -27.67 -2.05 -12.30
C SER A 391 -28.21 -1.94 -13.71
N THR A 392 -28.01 -0.79 -14.32
CA THR A 392 -28.26 -0.57 -15.75
C THR A 392 -27.21 0.35 -16.35
N TYR A 393 -27.05 0.21 -17.66
CA TYR A 393 -26.13 0.97 -18.48
C TYR A 393 -26.85 1.48 -19.73
N GLY A 394 -26.51 2.68 -20.20
CA GLY A 394 -27.05 3.19 -21.46
C GLY A 394 -26.33 4.41 -22.00
N LEU A 395 -26.48 4.65 -23.31
CA LEU A 395 -25.98 5.84 -23.99
C LEU A 395 -27.15 6.71 -24.45
N PHE A 396 -27.08 7.99 -24.13
CA PHE A 396 -28.14 8.95 -24.39
C PHE A 396 -27.60 10.24 -25.01
N TYR A 397 -28.45 11.03 -25.64
CA TYR A 397 -28.02 12.29 -26.27
C TYR A 397 -27.97 13.46 -25.27
N THR A 398 -28.62 13.32 -24.11
CA THR A 398 -28.61 14.34 -23.06
C THR A 398 -28.49 13.71 -21.67
N GLU A 399 -27.92 14.47 -20.74
CA GLU A 399 -27.87 14.10 -19.32
C GLU A 399 -29.27 13.89 -18.73
N GLU A 400 -30.25 14.70 -19.14
CA GLU A 400 -31.65 14.57 -18.69
C GLU A 400 -32.25 13.21 -19.08
N GLN A 401 -31.94 12.71 -20.27
CA GLN A 401 -32.38 11.37 -20.69
C GLN A 401 -31.75 10.27 -19.82
N CYS A 402 -30.48 10.43 -19.41
CA CYS A 402 -29.84 9.51 -18.46
C CYS A 402 -30.58 9.52 -17.12
N ARG A 403 -30.89 10.71 -16.59
CA ARG A 403 -31.60 10.87 -15.31
C ARG A 403 -33.01 10.28 -15.35
N GLN A 404 -33.71 10.45 -16.48
CA GLN A 404 -35.02 9.83 -16.71
C GLN A 404 -34.92 8.30 -16.74
N ALA A 405 -33.98 7.74 -17.48
CA ALA A 405 -33.76 6.30 -17.54
C ALA A 405 -33.42 5.69 -16.17
N ALA A 406 -32.59 6.36 -15.37
CA ALA A 406 -32.29 5.96 -14.00
C ALA A 406 -33.54 5.97 -13.11
N ALA A 407 -34.35 7.03 -13.18
CA ALA A 407 -35.59 7.14 -12.40
C ALA A 407 -36.65 6.10 -12.78
N GLU A 408 -36.78 5.80 -14.07
CA GLU A 408 -37.64 4.73 -14.58
C GLU A 408 -37.17 3.35 -14.09
N PHE A 409 -35.87 3.08 -14.18
CA PHE A 409 -35.28 1.83 -13.68
C PHE A 409 -35.51 1.67 -12.18
N ARG A 410 -35.23 2.71 -11.38
CA ARG A 410 -35.51 2.71 -9.93
C ARG A 410 -36.98 2.40 -9.63
N SER A 411 -37.90 3.03 -10.37
CA SER A 411 -39.34 2.84 -10.14
C SER A 411 -39.76 1.38 -10.34
N GLN A 412 -39.16 0.66 -11.30
CA GLN A 412 -39.47 -0.76 -11.53
C GLN A 412 -39.19 -1.65 -10.31
N TYR A 413 -38.15 -1.32 -9.53
CA TYR A 413 -37.75 -2.13 -8.37
C TYR A 413 -38.34 -1.60 -7.05
N VAL A 414 -38.39 -0.29 -6.86
CA VAL A 414 -38.83 0.33 -5.59
C VAL A 414 -40.35 0.44 -5.48
N SER A 415 -41.09 0.55 -6.59
CA SER A 415 -42.56 0.74 -6.54
C SER A 415 -43.38 -0.55 -6.42
N SER A 416 -42.74 -1.72 -6.28
CA SER A 416 -43.44 -3.00 -6.19
C SER A 416 -44.01 -3.23 -4.78
N THR A 417 -45.23 -3.76 -4.68
CA THR A 417 -45.89 -4.09 -3.39
C THR A 417 -45.11 -5.11 -2.54
N MET A 418 -44.12 -5.79 -3.13
CA MET A 418 -43.22 -6.75 -2.47
C MET A 418 -42.06 -6.08 -1.70
N GLN A 419 -41.84 -4.77 -1.88
CA GLN A 419 -40.72 -4.01 -1.29
C GLN A 419 -41.23 -3.01 -0.23
N GLN A 420 -42.47 -3.15 0.24
CA GLN A 420 -43.10 -2.24 1.19
C GLN A 420 -42.38 -2.29 2.55
N GLY A 421 -41.76 -1.19 2.96
CA GLY A 421 -40.97 -1.10 4.19
C GLY A 421 -39.46 -1.28 4.01
N LYS A 422 -38.98 -1.50 2.78
CA LYS A 422 -37.56 -1.48 2.41
C LYS A 422 -37.10 -0.07 2.03
N ASP A 423 -35.79 0.18 2.18
CA ASP A 423 -35.11 1.43 1.82
C ASP A 423 -34.10 1.18 0.69
N TYR A 424 -33.52 2.23 0.11
CA TYR A 424 -32.60 2.08 -1.02
C TYR A 424 -31.44 3.08 -1.02
N ILE A 425 -30.34 2.65 -1.63
CA ILE A 425 -29.19 3.49 -1.98
C ILE A 425 -29.03 3.43 -3.49
N GLU A 426 -28.81 4.59 -4.12
CA GLU A 426 -28.52 4.68 -5.55
C GLU A 426 -27.20 5.39 -5.82
N ASN A 427 -26.50 4.94 -6.86
CA ASN A 427 -25.33 5.59 -7.42
C ASN A 427 -25.59 5.87 -8.90
N ILE A 428 -25.57 7.14 -9.28
CA ILE A 428 -25.79 7.60 -10.66
C ILE A 428 -24.51 8.26 -11.14
N GLN A 429 -23.81 7.59 -12.04
CA GLN A 429 -22.66 8.16 -12.74
C GLN A 429 -23.07 8.47 -14.18
N ILE A 430 -22.99 9.74 -14.55
CA ILE A 430 -23.21 10.18 -15.93
C ILE A 430 -21.90 10.74 -16.45
N THR A 431 -21.37 10.10 -17.48
CA THR A 431 -20.08 10.45 -18.09
C THR A 431 -20.32 11.04 -19.47
N GLU A 432 -19.75 12.21 -19.73
CA GLU A 432 -19.78 12.80 -21.06
C GLU A 432 -18.82 12.05 -22.00
N GLU A 433 -19.25 11.72 -23.21
CA GLU A 433 -18.49 10.97 -24.20
C GLU A 433 -18.46 11.71 -25.56
N PRO A 434 -17.48 11.47 -26.45
CA PRO A 434 -16.35 10.58 -26.25
C PRO A 434 -15.36 11.15 -25.23
N GLN A 435 -14.74 10.26 -24.47
CA GLN A 435 -13.64 10.56 -23.58
C GLN A 435 -12.32 10.68 -24.34
N TYR A 436 -11.38 11.42 -23.74
CA TYR A 436 -10.08 11.70 -24.34
C TYR A 436 -8.97 11.62 -23.29
N SER A 437 -7.77 11.25 -23.75
CA SER A 437 -6.55 11.27 -22.94
C SER A 437 -5.45 12.00 -23.71
N LEU A 438 -4.69 12.85 -23.02
CA LEU A 438 -3.58 13.59 -23.60
C LEU A 438 -2.41 13.61 -22.61
N THR A 439 -1.23 13.19 -23.07
CA THR A 439 0.02 13.27 -22.31
C THR A 439 1.06 14.01 -23.15
N VAL A 440 1.78 14.97 -22.55
CA VAL A 440 2.91 15.67 -23.19
C VAL A 440 4.16 15.43 -22.36
N ILE A 441 5.19 14.86 -22.99
CA ILE A 441 6.50 14.61 -22.39
C ILE A 441 7.55 15.45 -23.10
N ASP A 442 8.39 16.15 -22.34
CA ASP A 442 9.64 16.71 -22.87
C ASP A 442 10.64 15.57 -23.10
N TRP A 443 10.87 15.26 -24.37
CA TRP A 443 11.69 14.11 -24.76
C TRP A 443 13.18 14.25 -24.43
N HIS A 444 13.66 15.45 -24.08
CA HIS A 444 15.05 15.60 -23.63
C HIS A 444 15.23 15.10 -22.19
N THR A 445 14.17 15.18 -21.37
CA THR A 445 14.24 15.01 -19.91
C THR A 445 13.35 13.91 -19.36
N GLY A 446 12.34 13.47 -20.11
CA GLY A 446 11.32 12.53 -19.65
C GLY A 446 10.25 13.19 -18.78
N ALA A 447 10.34 14.51 -18.59
CA ALA A 447 9.38 15.26 -17.78
C ALA A 447 8.00 15.28 -18.44
N VAL A 448 6.98 14.82 -17.72
CA VAL A 448 5.59 15.02 -18.11
C VAL A 448 5.25 16.49 -17.85
N VAL A 449 5.06 17.27 -18.90
CA VAL A 449 4.87 18.73 -18.81
C VAL A 449 3.41 19.15 -18.94
N GLY A 450 2.52 18.21 -19.28
CA GLY A 450 1.08 18.41 -19.26
C GLY A 450 0.30 17.11 -19.42
N MET A 451 -0.88 17.05 -18.81
CA MET A 451 -1.71 15.83 -18.75
C MET A 451 -3.21 16.17 -18.75
N GLY A 452 -3.99 15.38 -19.50
CA GLY A 452 -5.45 15.38 -19.49
C GLY A 452 -5.98 13.95 -19.37
N GLY A 453 -6.80 13.70 -18.34
CA GLY A 453 -7.28 12.36 -17.97
C GLY A 453 -8.73 12.06 -18.32
N GLY A 454 -9.53 13.06 -18.66
CA GLY A 454 -10.95 12.86 -18.94
C GLY A 454 -11.66 14.14 -19.37
N ARG A 455 -12.72 13.96 -20.16
CA ARG A 455 -13.63 15.03 -20.61
C ARG A 455 -14.78 15.19 -19.62
N GLY A 456 -15.25 16.42 -19.48
CA GLY A 456 -16.28 16.80 -18.53
C GLY A 456 -15.70 17.32 -17.21
N PRO A 457 -16.54 17.85 -16.31
CA PRO A 457 -16.09 18.33 -15.01
C PRO A 457 -15.57 17.16 -14.16
N LYS A 458 -14.40 17.34 -13.57
CA LYS A 458 -13.90 16.45 -12.53
C LYS A 458 -14.63 16.77 -11.22
N THR A 459 -15.26 15.77 -10.62
CA THR A 459 -16.11 15.94 -9.42
C THR A 459 -15.53 15.29 -8.17
N THR A 460 -14.50 14.45 -8.31
CA THR A 460 -13.80 13.78 -7.20
C THR A 460 -12.30 13.71 -7.47
N ASN A 461 -11.50 13.67 -6.40
CA ASN A 461 -10.09 13.31 -6.44
C ASN A 461 -9.92 11.83 -6.77
N LEU A 462 -8.77 11.50 -7.37
CA LEU A 462 -8.42 10.14 -7.78
C LEU A 462 -9.50 9.50 -8.67
N SER A 463 -10.18 10.32 -9.48
CA SER A 463 -11.08 9.80 -10.52
C SER A 463 -10.24 9.25 -11.67
N LEU A 464 -10.79 8.28 -12.41
CA LEU A 464 -10.10 7.59 -13.51
C LEU A 464 -9.35 8.56 -14.42
N ASN A 465 -8.03 8.55 -14.33
CA ASN A 465 -7.13 9.33 -15.15
C ASN A 465 -6.72 8.49 -16.36
N ARG A 466 -7.39 8.69 -17.50
CA ARG A 466 -7.16 7.88 -18.71
C ARG A 466 -5.74 8.00 -19.28
N ALA A 467 -4.94 8.98 -18.84
CA ALA A 467 -3.54 9.08 -19.21
C ALA A 467 -2.66 7.97 -18.61
N ILE A 468 -2.96 7.57 -17.37
CA ILE A 468 -2.10 6.67 -16.57
C ILE A 468 -2.83 5.42 -16.04
N ASP A 469 -4.15 5.47 -15.84
CA ASP A 469 -4.92 4.37 -15.23
C ASP A 469 -5.58 3.46 -16.25
N SER A 470 -5.88 4.00 -17.44
CA SER A 470 -6.64 3.29 -18.45
C SER A 470 -5.74 2.73 -19.53
N THR A 471 -5.80 1.41 -19.72
CA THR A 471 -5.14 0.75 -20.84
C THR A 471 -6.09 0.62 -22.03
N ARG A 472 -5.55 0.82 -23.23
CA ARG A 472 -6.26 0.68 -24.50
C ARG A 472 -5.35 0.02 -25.53
N GLN A 473 -5.96 -0.59 -26.54
CA GLN A 473 -5.21 -1.12 -27.67
C GLN A 473 -4.57 0.03 -28.44
N PRO A 474 -3.23 0.08 -28.57
CA PRO A 474 -2.53 1.17 -29.26
C PRO A 474 -2.72 1.10 -30.77
N GLY A 475 -3.15 -0.04 -31.30
CA GLY A 475 -3.30 -0.27 -32.73
C GLY A 475 -1.98 -0.06 -33.48
N SER A 476 -2.04 0.61 -34.62
CA SER A 476 -0.88 0.75 -35.52
C SER A 476 0.28 1.60 -35.00
N THR A 477 0.09 2.37 -33.91
CA THR A 477 1.22 3.08 -33.28
C THR A 477 2.25 2.09 -32.74
N PHE A 478 1.83 0.87 -32.38
CA PHE A 478 2.71 -0.15 -31.84
C PHE A 478 3.64 -0.79 -32.87
N LYS A 479 3.40 -0.60 -34.17
CA LYS A 479 4.23 -1.17 -35.24
C LYS A 479 5.69 -0.72 -35.14
N ILE A 480 5.90 0.55 -34.78
CA ILE A 480 7.25 1.11 -34.62
C ILE A 480 7.95 0.42 -33.44
N ILE A 481 7.21 0.24 -32.34
CA ILE A 481 7.71 -0.31 -31.08
C ILE A 481 8.03 -1.81 -31.21
N ALA A 482 7.05 -2.62 -31.60
CA ALA A 482 7.11 -4.08 -31.56
C ALA A 482 7.27 -4.74 -32.95
N SER A 483 7.89 -4.04 -33.91
CA SER A 483 8.30 -4.64 -35.17
C SER A 483 9.48 -3.91 -35.79
N TYR A 484 9.33 -2.62 -36.11
CA TYR A 484 10.34 -1.91 -36.88
C TYR A 484 11.59 -1.57 -36.07
N SER A 485 11.47 -1.34 -34.76
CA SER A 485 12.63 -1.06 -33.89
C SER A 485 13.63 -2.21 -33.89
N ALA A 486 13.19 -3.43 -33.59
CA ALA A 486 14.05 -4.61 -33.59
C ALA A 486 14.62 -4.91 -34.99
N ALA A 487 13.81 -4.75 -36.04
CA ALA A 487 14.25 -4.95 -37.41
C ALA A 487 15.39 -4.01 -37.81
N ILE A 488 15.35 -2.77 -37.35
CA ILE A 488 16.41 -1.79 -37.64
C ILE A 488 17.66 -2.05 -36.80
N ASP A 489 17.49 -2.23 -35.49
CA ASP A 489 18.61 -2.27 -34.55
C ASP A 489 19.32 -3.65 -34.54
N ASP A 490 18.57 -4.75 -34.37
CA ASP A 490 19.12 -6.11 -34.38
C ASP A 490 19.16 -6.71 -35.80
N GLY A 491 18.11 -6.48 -36.59
CA GLY A 491 17.94 -7.07 -37.92
C GLY A 491 18.78 -6.44 -39.02
N GLY A 492 19.42 -5.30 -38.74
CA GLY A 492 20.22 -4.55 -39.73
C GLY A 492 19.40 -4.05 -40.93
N LYS A 493 18.08 -3.98 -40.79
CA LYS A 493 17.17 -3.46 -41.82
C LYS A 493 17.21 -1.93 -41.79
N GLY A 494 16.68 -1.31 -42.84
CA GLY A 494 16.52 0.13 -42.90
C GLY A 494 15.35 0.52 -43.79
N CYS A 495 15.17 1.82 -43.98
CA CYS A 495 14.03 2.35 -44.72
C CYS A 495 13.88 1.83 -46.16
N ALA A 496 14.96 1.34 -46.77
CA ALA A 496 14.98 0.76 -48.12
C ALA A 496 14.91 -0.77 -48.14
N SER A 497 14.91 -1.43 -46.98
CA SER A 497 14.64 -2.86 -46.88
C SER A 497 13.23 -3.13 -47.40
N VAL A 498 13.08 -4.26 -48.10
CA VAL A 498 11.86 -4.61 -48.83
C VAL A 498 11.27 -5.88 -48.26
N GLU A 499 9.95 -5.90 -48.11
CA GLU A 499 9.16 -7.09 -47.80
C GLU A 499 8.01 -7.21 -48.79
N ASP A 500 7.47 -8.42 -48.95
CA ASP A 500 6.38 -8.69 -49.88
C ASP A 500 5.01 -8.44 -49.23
N ASP A 501 4.28 -7.41 -49.64
CA ASP A 501 2.86 -7.27 -49.32
C ASP A 501 2.08 -8.31 -50.14
N ALA A 502 1.97 -9.52 -49.59
CA ALA A 502 1.26 -10.67 -50.13
C ALA A 502 0.68 -11.51 -48.97
N PRO A 503 -0.37 -12.35 -49.19
CA PRO A 503 -0.98 -13.14 -48.13
C PRO A 503 0.05 -13.88 -47.25
N ILE A 504 -0.10 -13.77 -45.94
CA ILE A 504 0.74 -14.43 -44.94
C ILE A 504 -0.15 -15.14 -43.92
N THR A 505 0.17 -16.39 -43.64
CA THR A 505 -0.43 -17.16 -42.54
C THR A 505 0.65 -17.44 -41.51
N TRP A 506 0.41 -17.05 -40.27
CA TRP A 506 1.28 -17.31 -39.13
C TRP A 506 0.48 -18.04 -38.04
N GLY A 507 0.60 -19.38 -38.02
CA GLY A 507 -0.27 -20.21 -37.19
C GLY A 507 -1.73 -20.04 -37.58
N ASN A 508 -2.58 -19.63 -36.64
CA ASN A 508 -4.00 -19.36 -36.87
C ASN A 508 -4.29 -17.88 -37.23
N TRP A 509 -3.26 -17.05 -37.34
CA TRP A 509 -3.39 -15.63 -37.61
C TRP A 509 -3.07 -15.30 -39.07
N GLN A 510 -3.92 -14.51 -39.71
CA GLN A 510 -3.77 -14.04 -41.09
C GLN A 510 -4.08 -12.53 -41.12
N PRO A 511 -3.07 -11.66 -40.97
CA PRO A 511 -3.29 -10.22 -41.04
C PRO A 511 -3.66 -9.78 -42.47
N VAL A 512 -4.52 -8.77 -42.55
CA VAL A 512 -4.90 -8.09 -43.80
C VAL A 512 -4.68 -6.59 -43.64
N ASN A 513 -4.46 -5.88 -44.74
CA ASN A 513 -4.34 -4.43 -44.72
C ASN A 513 -5.72 -3.77 -44.56
N TRP A 514 -5.76 -2.52 -44.10
CA TRP A 514 -7.03 -1.81 -43.86
C TRP A 514 -7.85 -1.58 -45.14
N TRP A 515 -7.21 -1.64 -46.32
CA TRP A 515 -7.88 -1.58 -47.62
C TRP A 515 -8.39 -2.92 -48.16
N GLY A 516 -8.33 -3.99 -47.36
CA GLY A 516 -8.90 -5.30 -47.71
C GLY A 516 -7.96 -6.18 -48.54
N ASP A 517 -8.52 -6.85 -49.54
CA ASP A 517 -7.96 -8.08 -50.13
C ASP A 517 -6.98 -7.87 -51.30
N TYR A 518 -6.56 -6.62 -51.56
CA TYR A 518 -5.55 -6.31 -52.58
C TYR A 518 -4.16 -6.06 -51.96
N TYR A 519 -3.16 -6.52 -52.69
CA TYR A 519 -1.77 -6.61 -52.27
C TYR A 519 -0.88 -5.83 -53.24
N LYS A 520 -0.01 -4.96 -52.72
CA LYS A 520 0.86 -4.10 -53.53
C LYS A 520 2.14 -4.82 -54.00
N GLY A 521 2.39 -6.04 -53.54
CA GLY A 521 3.64 -6.77 -53.80
C GLY A 521 4.79 -6.19 -52.97
N PHE A 522 6.01 -6.19 -53.52
CA PHE A 522 7.17 -5.66 -52.80
C PHE A 522 7.00 -4.19 -52.39
N GLN A 523 7.09 -3.93 -51.09
CA GLN A 523 7.04 -2.60 -50.49
C GLN A 523 8.28 -2.39 -49.63
N THR A 524 8.80 -1.16 -49.63
CA THR A 524 9.87 -0.77 -48.72
C THR A 524 9.34 -0.58 -47.29
N MET A 525 10.19 -0.76 -46.29
CA MET A 525 9.87 -0.43 -44.89
C MET A 525 9.34 1.01 -44.76
N ARG A 526 9.90 1.96 -45.53
CA ARG A 526 9.42 3.34 -45.56
C ARG A 526 7.97 3.45 -46.01
N GLU A 527 7.60 2.78 -47.11
CA GLU A 527 6.23 2.77 -47.63
C GLU A 527 5.27 2.09 -46.65
N ALA A 528 5.70 0.98 -46.06
CA ALA A 528 4.93 0.23 -45.09
C ALA A 528 4.64 1.04 -43.81
N ILE A 529 5.62 1.76 -43.28
CA ILE A 529 5.42 2.69 -42.16
C ILE A 529 4.49 3.84 -42.58
N THR A 530 4.72 4.45 -43.75
CA THR A 530 3.95 5.61 -44.22
C THR A 530 2.47 5.27 -44.43
N ASN A 531 2.17 4.08 -44.96
CA ASN A 531 0.82 3.64 -45.27
C ASN A 531 0.20 2.78 -44.15
N SER A 532 0.95 2.53 -43.08
CA SER A 532 0.57 1.65 -41.98
C SER A 532 0.17 0.24 -42.47
N GLU A 533 1.05 -0.42 -43.21
CA GLU A 533 0.81 -1.75 -43.80
C GLU A 533 0.91 -2.87 -42.75
N ASN A 534 -0.18 -3.62 -42.56
CA ASN A 534 -0.25 -4.70 -41.57
C ASN A 534 0.59 -5.91 -41.99
N VAL A 535 0.48 -6.30 -43.26
CA VAL A 535 1.11 -7.51 -43.79
C VAL A 535 2.64 -7.39 -43.78
N VAL A 536 3.17 -6.25 -44.23
CA VAL A 536 4.61 -5.98 -44.23
C VAL A 536 5.15 -5.87 -42.79
N THR A 537 4.42 -5.20 -41.90
CA THR A 537 4.79 -5.17 -40.47
C THR A 537 4.88 -6.59 -39.89
N ALA A 538 3.87 -7.44 -40.15
CA ALA A 538 3.87 -8.81 -39.64
C ALA A 538 5.04 -9.66 -40.18
N ARG A 539 5.56 -9.33 -41.37
CA ARG A 539 6.76 -9.99 -41.92
C ARG A 539 8.02 -9.57 -41.18
N PHE A 540 8.23 -8.28 -40.94
CA PHE A 540 9.35 -7.83 -40.12
C PHE A 540 9.28 -8.40 -38.69
N MET A 541 8.10 -8.42 -38.07
CA MET A 541 7.88 -9.08 -36.77
C MET A 541 8.27 -10.57 -36.80
N ARG A 542 7.93 -11.28 -37.87
CA ARG A 542 8.25 -12.71 -38.03
C ARG A 542 9.74 -12.95 -38.28
N ASP A 543 10.37 -12.12 -39.09
CA ASP A 543 11.79 -12.23 -39.46
C ASP A 543 12.70 -12.06 -38.24
N GLU A 544 12.41 -11.07 -37.39
CA GLU A 544 13.19 -10.82 -36.16
C GLU A 544 12.78 -11.70 -34.98
N GLY A 545 11.55 -12.21 -34.99
CA GLY A 545 10.99 -13.09 -33.97
C GLY A 545 10.19 -12.36 -32.88
N VAL A 546 9.21 -13.07 -32.31
CA VAL A 546 8.27 -12.51 -31.32
C VAL A 546 8.99 -12.08 -30.04
N GLU A 547 9.89 -12.92 -29.53
CA GLU A 547 10.65 -12.68 -28.30
C GLU A 547 11.43 -11.36 -28.39
N THR A 548 12.25 -11.22 -29.44
CA THR A 548 13.06 -10.02 -29.69
C THR A 548 12.17 -8.77 -29.72
N ASN A 549 11.09 -8.80 -30.50
CA ASN A 549 10.19 -7.64 -30.59
C ASN A 549 9.47 -7.31 -29.29
N PHE A 550 9.15 -8.32 -28.48
CA PHE A 550 8.57 -8.13 -27.15
C PHE A 550 9.58 -7.47 -26.20
N GLU A 551 10.83 -7.94 -26.18
CA GLU A 551 11.90 -7.34 -25.39
C GLU A 551 12.15 -5.88 -25.76
N TYR A 552 12.01 -5.50 -27.03
CA TYR A 552 12.08 -4.09 -27.43
C TYR A 552 10.94 -3.27 -26.83
N ALA A 553 9.71 -3.79 -26.80
CA ALA A 553 8.62 -3.12 -26.12
C ALA A 553 8.90 -2.97 -24.61
N GLU A 554 9.44 -3.99 -23.94
CA GLU A 554 9.86 -3.85 -22.54
C GLU A 554 10.96 -2.78 -22.35
N LYS A 555 11.93 -2.68 -23.27
CA LYS A 555 12.97 -1.63 -23.25
C LYS A 555 12.41 -0.21 -23.43
N TYR A 556 11.25 -0.07 -24.09
CA TYR A 556 10.50 1.18 -24.18
C TYR A 556 9.65 1.49 -22.94
N GLY A 557 9.74 0.66 -21.89
CA GLY A 557 9.12 0.92 -20.59
C GLY A 557 7.66 0.54 -20.48
N PHE A 558 7.14 -0.32 -21.36
CA PHE A 558 5.77 -0.83 -21.24
C PHE A 558 5.69 -1.88 -20.12
N THR A 559 5.16 -1.45 -18.97
CA THR A 559 4.96 -2.29 -17.77
C THR A 559 3.63 -3.04 -17.78
N THR A 560 2.68 -2.61 -18.62
CA THR A 560 1.36 -3.28 -18.75
C THR A 560 1.39 -4.55 -19.60
N LEU A 561 2.47 -4.82 -20.33
CA LEU A 561 2.56 -5.99 -21.20
C LEU A 561 2.71 -7.27 -20.38
N ARG A 562 1.93 -8.29 -20.77
CA ARG A 562 1.96 -9.59 -20.12
C ARG A 562 2.85 -10.54 -20.89
N ARG A 563 4.01 -10.82 -20.31
CA ARG A 563 4.92 -11.88 -20.77
C ARG A 563 4.35 -13.25 -20.47
N GLU A 564 3.99 -13.49 -19.21
CA GLU A 564 3.42 -14.75 -18.76
C GLU A 564 1.92 -14.85 -19.08
N PRO A 565 1.42 -16.05 -19.43
CA PRO A 565 -0.01 -16.26 -19.66
C PRO A 565 -0.84 -15.99 -18.41
N ASP A 566 -2.00 -15.35 -18.59
CA ASP A 566 -3.01 -15.18 -17.55
C ASP A 566 -3.75 -16.49 -17.23
N GLU A 567 -4.73 -16.43 -16.34
CA GLU A 567 -5.57 -17.58 -15.94
C GLU A 567 -6.33 -18.23 -17.11
N ASN A 568 -6.55 -17.48 -18.20
CA ASN A 568 -7.18 -17.95 -19.43
C ASN A 568 -6.13 -18.42 -20.47
N GLY A 569 -4.86 -18.40 -20.12
CA GLY A 569 -3.74 -18.76 -20.99
C GLY A 569 -3.38 -17.68 -22.02
N GLN A 570 -3.81 -16.43 -21.84
CA GLN A 570 -3.53 -15.33 -22.76
C GLN A 570 -2.26 -14.57 -22.35
N THR A 571 -1.38 -14.32 -23.32
CA THR A 571 -0.15 -13.52 -23.20
C THR A 571 -0.10 -12.50 -24.33
N ASP A 572 0.56 -11.37 -24.10
CA ASP A 572 0.78 -10.34 -25.13
C ASP A 572 2.02 -10.67 -25.99
N MET A 573 2.80 -11.69 -25.62
CA MET A 573 3.98 -12.18 -26.36
C MET A 573 3.57 -13.04 -27.58
N VAL A 574 2.92 -12.39 -28.55
CA VAL A 574 2.37 -13.02 -29.75
C VAL A 574 2.69 -12.21 -31.01
N GLY A 575 2.67 -12.86 -32.19
CA GLY A 575 2.97 -12.19 -33.46
C GLY A 575 2.07 -10.99 -33.78
N SER A 576 0.81 -11.00 -33.32
CA SER A 576 -0.13 -9.89 -33.49
C SER A 576 0.18 -8.66 -32.65
N LEU A 577 1.11 -8.76 -31.69
CA LEU A 577 1.54 -7.63 -30.87
C LEU A 577 1.96 -6.45 -31.73
N CYS A 578 2.67 -6.70 -32.83
CA CYS A 578 3.10 -5.66 -33.76
C CYS A 578 1.95 -4.82 -34.35
N LEU A 579 0.70 -5.31 -34.31
CA LEU A 579 -0.50 -4.59 -34.75
C LEU A 579 -1.32 -4.01 -33.58
N GLY A 580 -0.79 -4.07 -32.36
CA GLY A 580 -1.39 -3.49 -31.16
C GLY A 580 -2.36 -4.42 -30.43
N SER A 581 -2.17 -5.74 -30.49
CA SER A 581 -2.98 -6.72 -29.74
C SER A 581 -2.57 -6.82 -28.26
N ALA A 582 -2.34 -5.68 -27.61
CA ALA A 582 -2.04 -5.54 -26.18
C ALA A 582 -2.70 -4.27 -25.66
N SER A 583 -2.80 -4.11 -24.34
CA SER A 583 -3.39 -2.92 -23.73
C SER A 583 -2.31 -2.12 -23.00
N VAL A 584 -2.12 -0.86 -23.35
CA VAL A 584 -1.09 0.04 -22.80
C VAL A 584 -1.70 1.38 -22.39
N THR A 585 -1.05 2.10 -21.47
CA THR A 585 -1.49 3.46 -21.10
C THR A 585 -1.04 4.48 -22.13
N ASN A 586 -1.68 5.66 -22.15
CA ASN A 586 -1.27 6.73 -23.04
C ASN A 586 0.11 7.30 -22.62
N GLU A 587 0.40 7.36 -21.32
CA GLU A 587 1.69 7.77 -20.81
C GLU A 587 2.83 6.84 -21.27
N GLU A 588 2.67 5.52 -21.14
CA GLU A 588 3.67 4.55 -21.62
C GLU A 588 3.91 4.69 -23.13
N LEU A 589 2.84 4.85 -23.91
CA LEU A 589 2.95 5.05 -25.34
C LEU A 589 3.67 6.37 -25.68
N CYS A 590 3.34 7.46 -24.98
CA CYS A 590 4.02 8.75 -25.13
C CYS A 590 5.52 8.64 -24.78
N ALA A 591 5.85 7.95 -23.69
CA ALA A 591 7.21 7.73 -23.22
C ALA A 591 8.04 6.90 -24.22
N ALA A 592 7.44 5.88 -24.83
CA ALA A 592 8.08 5.08 -25.87
C ALA A 592 8.44 5.93 -27.10
N TYR A 593 7.53 6.80 -27.56
CA TYR A 593 7.80 7.72 -28.67
C TYR A 593 8.76 8.85 -28.29
N SER A 594 8.74 9.28 -27.03
CA SER A 594 9.75 10.18 -26.45
C SER A 594 11.15 9.56 -26.55
N ALA A 595 11.31 8.27 -26.24
CA ALA A 595 12.57 7.56 -26.41
C ALA A 595 13.05 7.58 -27.88
N ILE A 596 12.15 7.36 -28.84
CA ILE A 596 12.48 7.43 -30.27
C ILE A 596 12.95 8.85 -30.66
N ALA A 597 12.26 9.89 -30.17
CA ALA A 597 12.67 11.27 -30.39
C ALA A 597 14.03 11.59 -29.74
N ASN A 598 14.33 10.95 -28.60
CA ASN A 598 15.57 11.06 -27.85
C ASN A 598 16.67 10.09 -28.32
N GLY A 599 16.69 9.74 -29.61
CA GLY A 599 17.73 8.89 -30.18
C GLY A 599 17.76 7.45 -29.67
N GLY A 600 16.61 6.93 -29.21
CA GLY A 600 16.46 5.56 -28.70
C GLY A 600 16.69 5.41 -27.19
N VAL A 601 16.96 6.50 -26.46
CA VAL A 601 17.18 6.45 -25.01
C VAL A 601 15.87 6.64 -24.26
N TYR A 602 15.37 5.56 -23.67
CA TYR A 602 14.19 5.60 -22.80
C TYR A 602 14.49 6.31 -21.47
N GLN A 603 13.53 7.12 -21.03
CA GLN A 603 13.51 7.77 -19.72
C GLN A 603 12.13 7.52 -19.10
N GLU A 604 12.12 7.04 -17.84
CA GLU A 604 10.87 6.87 -17.08
C GLU A 604 10.16 8.24 -16.98
N PRO A 605 8.83 8.30 -17.24
CA PRO A 605 8.05 9.52 -17.06
C PRO A 605 8.25 10.15 -15.68
N LEU A 606 8.69 11.41 -15.69
CA LEU A 606 8.97 12.17 -14.48
C LEU A 606 7.85 13.19 -14.24
N LEU A 607 7.14 13.05 -13.11
CA LEU A 607 6.06 13.97 -12.70
C LEU A 607 6.52 15.06 -11.74
N TYR A 608 7.67 14.90 -11.08
CA TYR A 608 8.24 15.88 -10.16
C TYR A 608 9.76 15.88 -10.16
N THR A 609 10.35 17.03 -9.82
CA THR A 609 11.80 17.25 -9.86
C THR A 609 12.45 17.20 -8.48
N LYS A 610 11.76 17.67 -7.44
CA LYS A 610 12.26 17.69 -6.06
C LYS A 610 11.12 17.78 -5.04
N ILE A 611 11.41 17.29 -3.84
CA ILE A 611 10.58 17.39 -2.64
C ILE A 611 11.46 17.99 -1.55
N LEU A 612 10.98 19.01 -0.84
CA LEU A 612 11.68 19.65 0.29
C LEU A 612 10.85 19.52 1.57
N ASP A 613 11.54 19.39 2.71
CA ASP A 613 10.98 19.28 4.07
C ASP A 613 10.85 20.63 4.81
#